data_AF-A0A0Q5QWK0-F1
#
_entry.id   AF-A0A0Q5QWK0-F1
#
_cell.length_a   1.000
_cell.length_b   1.000
_cell.length_c   1.000
_cell.angle_alpha   90.00
_cell.angle_beta   90.00
_cell.angle_gamma   90.00
#
_symmetry.space_group_name_H-M   'P 1'
#
loop_
_entity.id
_entity.type
_entity.pdbx_description
1 polymer ?
#
loop_
_entity_poly.entity_id
_entity_poly.type
_entity_poly.pdbx_seq_one_letter_code
_entity_poly.pdbx_strand_id
1 'polypeptide(L)'
;MARDITDRPHTWRVVIVDDSRTIQAMLDNAFSKRKDFKVIGFSGEATTAVELIRRLQPDIVTIDLNMPYIDGAALLRMIADMKTVCKIVVSDAPLKNLALAASLIQSGAALCLGKSDLAANPDRFFAQVNAAVEDVRRNRMLYLGANSDFGDRTVAAQVPPNSGGKDFPIPIDEKDRLQFVLRNSLANGERERQFDLVTRHVTRVTGFPVSLLTFMDRDTQWIKSASGLDPGSTPREEAFCNYTIAQGGAFVVANAASDRRFAHFSSVAGPPSIRCYAGYPVTTRDGINVGALCVIDNRVRKVSKQVLDQLAGMADIVAEMIDRRPPADA
;
A
#
# COMPACT_ATOMS: atom_id res chain seq x y z
N MET A 1 -39.53 -16.19 -30.64
CA MET A 1 -39.41 -15.09 -29.67
C MET A 1 -38.31 -15.44 -28.68
N ALA A 2 -37.09 -14.99 -28.94
CA ALA A 2 -35.98 -15.15 -28.01
C ALA A 2 -36.23 -14.21 -26.82
N ARG A 3 -36.29 -14.77 -25.61
CA ARG A 3 -36.41 -13.98 -24.39
C ARG A 3 -35.11 -13.22 -24.19
N ASP A 4 -35.25 -11.90 -24.19
CA ASP A 4 -34.24 -10.92 -23.86
C ASP A 4 -33.61 -11.24 -22.49
N ILE A 5 -32.30 -11.48 -22.46
CA ILE A 5 -31.54 -11.81 -21.24
C ILE A 5 -31.15 -10.52 -20.47
N THR A 6 -31.57 -9.34 -20.93
CA THR A 6 -31.07 -8.06 -20.40
C THR A 6 -31.83 -7.45 -19.22
N ASP A 7 -32.94 -8.02 -18.74
CA ASP A 7 -33.87 -7.26 -17.87
C ASP A 7 -34.05 -7.79 -16.42
N ARG A 8 -32.98 -8.29 -15.78
CA ARG A 8 -32.98 -8.40 -14.30
C ARG A 8 -32.14 -7.27 -13.72
N PRO A 9 -32.67 -6.45 -12.79
CA PRO A 9 -31.88 -5.42 -12.14
C PRO A 9 -30.72 -6.10 -11.43
N HIS A 10 -29.51 -5.82 -11.91
CA HIS A 10 -28.30 -6.39 -11.36
C HIS A 10 -28.07 -5.76 -9.98
N THR A 11 -28.22 -6.54 -8.92
CA THR A 11 -27.90 -6.09 -7.56
C THR A 11 -26.40 -6.16 -7.35
N TRP A 12 -25.77 -4.99 -7.22
CA TRP A 12 -24.35 -4.83 -6.99
C TRP A 12 -23.94 -5.35 -5.61
N ARG A 13 -22.92 -6.20 -5.59
CA ARG A 13 -22.38 -6.80 -4.37
C ARG A 13 -21.26 -5.94 -3.82
N VAL A 14 -21.42 -5.48 -2.59
CA VAL A 14 -20.53 -4.47 -1.97
C VAL A 14 -19.75 -5.08 -0.81
N VAL A 15 -18.45 -4.84 -0.77
CA VAL A 15 -17.61 -5.04 0.43
C VAL A 15 -17.24 -3.67 0.98
N ILE A 16 -17.40 -3.49 2.29
CA ILE A 16 -17.07 -2.23 2.98
C ILE A 16 -15.78 -2.41 3.76
N VAL A 17 -14.81 -1.52 3.51
CA VAL A 17 -13.50 -1.55 4.18
C VAL A 17 -13.26 -0.22 4.89
N ASP A 18 -13.36 -0.24 6.22
CA ASP A 18 -13.22 0.92 7.10
C ASP A 18 -12.91 0.42 8.52
N ASP A 19 -11.93 0.99 9.23
CA ASP A 19 -11.53 0.54 10.56
C ASP A 19 -12.53 0.93 11.66
N SER A 20 -13.43 1.87 11.36
CA SER A 20 -14.51 2.31 12.25
C SER A 20 -15.78 1.50 12.02
N ARG A 21 -16.14 0.67 13.01
CA ARG A 21 -17.42 -0.07 13.01
C ARG A 21 -18.65 0.83 12.85
N THR A 22 -18.57 2.06 13.37
CA THR A 22 -19.66 3.05 13.23
C THR A 22 -19.82 3.49 11.77
N ILE A 23 -18.72 3.72 11.06
CA ILE A 23 -18.77 4.08 9.64
C ILE A 23 -19.18 2.88 8.79
N GLN A 24 -18.69 1.68 9.10
CA GLN A 24 -19.16 0.46 8.44
C GLN A 24 -20.69 0.31 8.55
N ALA A 25 -21.27 0.52 9.74
CA ALA A 25 -22.70 0.45 9.96
C ALA A 25 -23.46 1.58 9.23
N MET A 26 -22.90 2.80 9.18
CA MET A 26 -23.46 3.91 8.43
C MET A 26 -23.53 3.61 6.93
N LEU A 27 -22.43 3.13 6.35
CA LEU A 27 -22.35 2.75 4.95
C LEU A 27 -23.28 1.57 4.66
N ASP A 28 -23.31 0.54 5.49
CA ASP A 28 -24.23 -0.60 5.34
C ASP A 28 -25.69 -0.15 5.31
N ASN A 29 -26.11 0.66 6.27
CA ASN A 29 -27.46 1.21 6.31
C ASN A 29 -27.77 2.06 5.06
N ALA A 30 -26.79 2.81 4.55
CA ALA A 30 -26.97 3.61 3.34
C ALA A 30 -27.12 2.76 2.07
N PHE A 31 -26.27 1.75 1.89
CA PHE A 31 -26.34 0.83 0.75
C PHE A 31 -27.60 -0.05 0.82
N SER A 32 -27.88 -0.63 1.99
CA SER A 32 -28.99 -1.57 2.20
C SER A 32 -30.38 -0.94 2.11
N LYS A 33 -30.50 0.39 2.21
CA LYS A 33 -31.75 1.13 1.93
C LYS A 33 -32.16 1.11 0.46
N ARG A 34 -31.25 0.75 -0.45
CA ARG A 34 -31.50 0.74 -1.89
C ARG A 34 -31.55 -0.69 -2.42
N LYS A 35 -32.37 -0.93 -3.45
CA LYS A 35 -32.63 -2.29 -3.99
C LYS A 35 -31.55 -2.77 -4.96
N ASP A 36 -30.74 -1.86 -5.46
CA ASP A 36 -29.65 -2.05 -6.41
C ASP A 36 -28.34 -2.49 -5.76
N PHE A 37 -28.22 -2.48 -4.42
CA PHE A 37 -27.02 -2.91 -3.72
C PHE A 37 -27.29 -3.98 -2.67
N LYS A 38 -26.27 -4.81 -2.42
CA LYS A 38 -26.23 -5.76 -1.31
C LYS A 38 -24.84 -5.76 -0.70
N VAL A 39 -24.73 -5.39 0.57
CA VAL A 39 -23.48 -5.54 1.32
C VAL A 39 -23.28 -7.02 1.64
N ILE A 40 -22.11 -7.54 1.30
CA ILE A 40 -21.78 -8.97 1.41
C ILE A 40 -20.56 -9.24 2.29
N GLY A 41 -19.91 -8.20 2.81
CA GLY A 41 -18.76 -8.35 3.68
C GLY A 41 -18.23 -7.04 4.22
N PHE A 42 -17.52 -7.14 5.34
CA PHE A 42 -16.90 -6.04 6.05
C PHE A 42 -15.45 -6.39 6.38
N SER A 43 -14.56 -5.40 6.33
CA SER A 43 -13.22 -5.51 6.88
C SER A 43 -12.79 -4.21 7.55
N GLY A 44 -12.11 -4.30 8.68
CA GLY A 44 -11.45 -3.14 9.32
C GLY A 44 -9.97 -3.01 8.97
N GLU A 45 -9.43 -3.97 8.21
CA GLU A 45 -8.00 -4.05 7.88
C GLU A 45 -7.80 -4.42 6.41
N ALA A 46 -6.77 -3.87 5.78
CA ALA A 46 -6.51 -4.07 4.36
C ALA A 46 -6.18 -5.53 4.00
N THR A 47 -5.39 -6.23 4.81
CA THR A 47 -5.01 -7.64 4.57
C THR A 47 -6.23 -8.55 4.50
N THR A 48 -7.10 -8.46 5.50
CA THR A 48 -8.37 -9.18 5.56
C THR A 48 -9.28 -8.76 4.40
N ALA A 49 -9.24 -7.49 3.98
CA ALA A 49 -10.01 -7.03 2.83
C ALA A 49 -9.56 -7.69 1.53
N VAL A 50 -8.25 -7.83 1.26
CA VAL A 50 -7.76 -8.50 0.04
C VAL A 50 -8.26 -9.95 -0.04
N GLU A 51 -8.16 -10.70 1.06
CA GLU A 51 -8.67 -12.08 1.12
C GLU A 51 -10.19 -12.14 0.88
N LEU A 52 -10.92 -11.22 1.51
CA LEU A 52 -12.37 -11.13 1.39
C LEU A 52 -12.80 -10.79 -0.04
N ILE A 53 -12.14 -9.83 -0.69
CA ILE A 53 -12.43 -9.42 -2.07
C ILE A 53 -12.12 -10.56 -3.04
N ARG A 54 -10.98 -11.24 -2.88
CA ARG A 54 -10.64 -12.40 -3.72
C ARG A 54 -11.64 -13.53 -3.58
N ARG A 55 -12.05 -13.84 -2.35
CA ARG A 55 -13.00 -14.92 -2.06
C ARG A 55 -14.41 -14.60 -2.53
N LEU A 56 -14.88 -13.38 -2.24
CA LEU A 56 -16.26 -13.00 -2.50
C LEU A 56 -16.48 -12.48 -3.92
N GLN A 57 -15.45 -12.00 -4.61
CA GLN A 57 -15.54 -11.35 -5.92
C GLN A 57 -16.68 -10.32 -5.95
N PRO A 58 -16.63 -9.27 -5.10
CA PRO A 58 -17.66 -8.23 -5.09
C PRO A 58 -17.60 -7.41 -6.37
N ASP A 59 -18.71 -6.75 -6.69
CA ASP A 59 -18.75 -5.78 -7.80
C ASP A 59 -18.15 -4.43 -7.36
N ILE A 60 -18.31 -4.10 -6.07
CA ILE A 60 -17.87 -2.83 -5.48
C ILE A 60 -17.09 -3.10 -4.20
N VAL A 61 -16.00 -2.37 -4.01
CA VAL A 61 -15.37 -2.21 -2.70
C VAL A 61 -15.35 -0.74 -2.32
N THR A 62 -15.83 -0.42 -1.11
CA THR A 62 -15.60 0.91 -0.51
C THR A 62 -14.37 0.86 0.37
N ILE A 63 -13.50 1.87 0.28
CA ILE A 63 -12.20 1.88 0.94
C ILE A 63 -12.03 3.20 1.69
N ASP A 64 -11.90 3.16 3.01
CA ASP A 64 -11.40 4.30 3.77
C ASP A 64 -9.88 4.43 3.61
N LEU A 65 -9.38 5.68 3.60
CA LEU A 65 -7.95 5.94 3.51
C LEU A 65 -7.25 5.76 4.85
N ASN A 66 -7.88 6.16 5.96
CA ASN A 66 -7.23 6.24 7.26
C ASN A 66 -7.43 4.97 8.08
N MET A 67 -6.86 3.87 7.62
CA MET A 67 -6.89 2.60 8.34
C MET A 67 -5.57 2.30 9.07
N PRO A 68 -5.60 1.57 10.20
CA PRO A 68 -4.40 1.17 10.91
C PRO A 68 -3.61 0.12 10.13
N TYR A 69 -2.29 0.10 10.35
CA TYR A 69 -1.31 -0.83 9.77
C TYR A 69 -1.08 -0.69 8.26
N ILE A 70 -2.12 -0.81 7.45
CA ILE A 70 -2.10 -0.64 6.00
C ILE A 70 -3.24 0.30 5.62
N ASP A 71 -2.87 1.45 5.07
CA ASP A 71 -3.82 2.49 4.66
C ASP A 71 -4.63 2.09 3.42
N GLY A 72 -5.70 2.84 3.15
CA GLY A 72 -6.58 2.57 2.01
C GLY A 72 -5.91 2.75 0.65
N ALA A 73 -4.91 3.64 0.55
CA ALA A 73 -4.16 3.82 -0.69
C ALA A 73 -3.32 2.58 -1.01
N ALA A 74 -2.72 1.95 0.01
CA ALA A 74 -2.00 0.69 -0.11
C ALA A 74 -2.95 -0.46 -0.43
N LEU A 75 -4.11 -0.55 0.23
CA LEU A 75 -5.14 -1.53 -0.15
C LEU A 75 -5.53 -1.40 -1.63
N LEU A 76 -5.77 -0.18 -2.10
CA LEU A 76 -6.13 0.10 -3.48
C LEU A 76 -5.09 -0.44 -4.46
N ARG A 77 -3.80 -0.25 -4.15
CA ARG A 77 -2.68 -0.82 -4.93
C ARG A 77 -2.65 -2.35 -4.86
N MET A 78 -2.91 -2.95 -3.70
CA MET A 78 -2.91 -4.42 -3.51
C MET A 78 -3.99 -5.13 -4.33
N ILE A 79 -5.06 -4.43 -4.72
CA ILE A 79 -6.16 -4.97 -5.51
C ILE A 79 -6.26 -4.35 -6.91
N ALA A 80 -5.24 -3.62 -7.37
CA ALA A 80 -5.24 -2.90 -8.64
C ALA A 80 -5.42 -3.82 -9.85
N ASP A 81 -4.90 -5.06 -9.76
CA ASP A 81 -5.04 -6.12 -10.76
C ASP A 81 -6.48 -6.64 -10.91
N MET A 82 -7.34 -6.41 -9.91
CA MET A 82 -8.75 -6.82 -9.91
C MET A 82 -9.60 -5.85 -10.75
N LYS A 83 -9.37 -5.81 -12.06
CA LYS A 83 -9.96 -4.83 -13.00
C LYS A 83 -11.49 -4.83 -13.04
N THR A 84 -12.13 -5.93 -12.65
CA THR A 84 -13.59 -6.05 -12.65
C THR A 84 -14.26 -5.51 -11.38
N VAL A 85 -13.49 -5.25 -10.32
CA VAL A 85 -14.01 -4.70 -9.07
C VAL A 85 -13.96 -3.18 -9.14
N CYS A 86 -15.11 -2.52 -8.99
CA CYS A 86 -15.20 -1.07 -8.87
C CYS A 86 -14.69 -0.62 -7.50
N LYS A 87 -13.61 0.17 -7.47
CA LYS A 87 -12.93 0.59 -6.24
C LYS A 87 -13.33 2.02 -5.93
N ILE A 88 -14.05 2.23 -4.84
CA ILE A 88 -14.57 3.54 -4.43
C ILE A 88 -13.89 3.94 -3.13
N VAL A 89 -13.10 5.00 -3.15
CA VAL A 89 -12.53 5.57 -1.93
C VAL A 89 -13.60 6.39 -1.23
N VAL A 90 -13.83 6.12 0.05
CA VAL A 90 -14.80 6.86 0.88
C VAL A 90 -14.08 7.37 2.13
N SER A 91 -13.63 8.62 2.13
CA SER A 91 -12.85 9.19 3.23
C SER A 91 -13.01 10.71 3.39
N ASP A 92 -13.08 11.22 4.62
CA ASP A 92 -13.07 12.66 4.92
C ASP A 92 -11.64 13.23 5.11
N ALA A 93 -10.60 12.39 5.02
CA ALA A 93 -9.23 12.85 4.76
C ALA A 93 -9.22 13.78 3.54
N PRO A 94 -8.21 14.64 3.28
CA PRO A 94 -8.40 15.80 2.41
C PRO A 94 -8.54 15.40 0.93
N LEU A 95 -9.69 14.88 0.53
CA LEU A 95 -10.13 14.65 -0.85
C LEU A 95 -10.32 15.98 -1.61
N LYS A 96 -10.34 17.10 -0.87
CA LYS A 96 -10.19 18.45 -1.43
C LYS A 96 -8.79 18.72 -1.98
N ASN A 97 -7.80 17.87 -1.67
CA ASN A 97 -6.49 17.90 -2.29
C ASN A 97 -6.54 17.17 -3.65
N LEU A 98 -6.52 17.96 -4.72
CA LEU A 98 -6.53 17.48 -6.11
C LEU A 98 -5.39 16.50 -6.42
N ALA A 99 -4.21 16.67 -5.82
CA ALA A 99 -3.06 15.79 -6.06
C ALA A 99 -3.28 14.41 -5.43
N LEU A 100 -3.85 14.35 -4.22
CA LEU A 100 -4.18 13.09 -3.57
C LEU A 100 -5.29 12.36 -4.34
N ALA A 101 -6.35 13.07 -4.72
CA ALA A 101 -7.43 12.49 -5.51
C ALA A 101 -6.91 11.92 -6.86
N ALA A 102 -6.05 12.67 -7.56
CA ALA A 102 -5.44 12.20 -8.81
C ALA A 102 -4.60 10.95 -8.62
N SER A 103 -3.78 10.90 -7.56
CA SER A 103 -2.95 9.72 -7.24
C SER A 103 -3.79 8.48 -6.93
N LEU A 104 -4.91 8.63 -6.24
CA LEU A 104 -5.84 7.53 -5.96
C LEU A 104 -6.50 7.01 -7.24
N ILE A 105 -6.94 7.90 -8.14
CA ILE A 105 -7.50 7.49 -9.44
C ILE A 105 -6.43 6.75 -10.27
N GLN A 106 -5.20 7.26 -10.32
CA GLN A 106 -4.08 6.57 -10.99
C GLN A 106 -3.78 5.20 -10.40
N SER A 107 -4.00 5.03 -9.09
CA SER A 107 -3.85 3.76 -8.38
C SER A 107 -5.03 2.80 -8.58
N GLY A 108 -6.03 3.17 -9.38
CA GLY A 108 -7.16 2.32 -9.76
C GLY A 108 -8.47 2.62 -9.04
N ALA A 109 -8.56 3.70 -8.25
CA ALA A 109 -9.86 4.14 -7.76
C ALA A 109 -10.73 4.60 -8.94
N ALA A 110 -11.96 4.11 -9.00
CA ALA A 110 -12.96 4.57 -9.95
C ALA A 110 -13.58 5.91 -9.52
N LEU A 111 -13.62 6.15 -8.20
CA LEU A 111 -14.28 7.30 -7.61
C LEU A 111 -13.74 7.57 -6.19
N CYS A 112 -13.68 8.83 -5.79
CA CYS A 112 -13.37 9.25 -4.42
C CYS A 112 -14.52 10.13 -3.89
N LEU A 113 -15.05 9.83 -2.70
CA LEU A 113 -16.16 10.53 -2.05
C LEU A 113 -15.89 10.80 -0.57
N GLY A 114 -16.43 11.87 -0.01
CA GLY A 114 -16.41 12.13 1.43
C GLY A 114 -17.43 11.28 2.19
N LYS A 115 -17.14 10.94 3.45
CA LYS A 115 -18.13 10.35 4.36
C LYS A 115 -19.19 11.40 4.72
N SER A 116 -18.78 12.65 4.84
CA SER A 116 -19.66 13.82 5.00
C SER A 116 -20.58 14.08 3.79
N ASP A 117 -20.16 13.77 2.57
CA ASP A 117 -21.00 13.90 1.37
C ASP A 117 -22.20 12.94 1.41
N LEU A 118 -21.99 11.73 1.93
CA LEU A 118 -23.08 10.75 2.13
C LEU A 118 -24.11 11.28 3.13
N ALA A 119 -23.67 11.90 4.23
CA ALA A 119 -24.58 12.48 5.21
C ALA A 119 -25.33 13.69 4.68
N ALA A 120 -24.65 14.54 3.88
CA ALA A 120 -25.22 15.78 3.35
C ALA A 120 -26.20 15.55 2.19
N ASN A 121 -25.88 14.64 1.26
CA ASN A 121 -26.72 14.34 0.10
C ASN A 121 -26.56 12.89 -0.36
N PRO A 122 -27.30 11.94 0.25
CA PRO A 122 -27.24 10.53 -0.11
C PRO A 122 -27.55 10.27 -1.59
N ASP A 123 -28.52 10.98 -2.18
CA ASP A 123 -28.90 10.74 -3.58
C ASP A 123 -27.80 11.11 -4.56
N ARG A 124 -27.11 12.23 -4.32
CA ARG A 124 -25.94 12.61 -5.11
C ARG A 124 -24.79 11.62 -4.94
N PHE A 125 -24.51 11.19 -3.70
CA PHE A 125 -23.49 10.18 -3.41
C PHE A 125 -23.72 8.92 -4.25
N PHE A 126 -24.93 8.38 -4.21
CA PHE A 126 -25.26 7.15 -4.93
C PHE A 126 -25.39 7.33 -6.45
N ALA A 127 -25.76 8.52 -6.94
CA ALA A 127 -25.70 8.81 -8.37
C ALA A 127 -24.27 8.70 -8.91
N GLN A 128 -23.28 9.18 -8.15
CA GLN A 128 -21.86 9.06 -8.51
C GLN A 128 -21.35 7.62 -8.41
N VAL A 129 -21.75 6.89 -7.36
CA VAL A 129 -21.46 5.45 -7.23
C VAL A 129 -21.99 4.68 -8.43
N ASN A 130 -23.26 4.86 -8.80
CA ASN A 130 -23.87 4.18 -9.93
C ASN A 130 -23.17 4.51 -11.26
N ALA A 131 -22.80 5.76 -11.49
CA ALA A 131 -22.05 6.15 -12.69
C ALA A 131 -20.68 5.45 -12.75
N ALA A 132 -19.93 5.41 -11.64
CA ALA A 132 -18.62 4.78 -11.59
C ALA A 132 -18.68 3.26 -11.84
N VAL A 133 -19.67 2.58 -11.27
CA VAL A 133 -19.81 1.13 -11.40
C VAL A 133 -20.24 0.74 -12.81
N GLU A 134 -21.13 1.53 -13.43
CA GLU A 134 -21.51 1.33 -14.83
C GLU A 134 -20.34 1.58 -15.79
N ASP A 135 -19.49 2.57 -15.54
CA ASP A 135 -18.28 2.81 -16.35
C ASP A 135 -17.30 1.64 -16.27
N VAL A 136 -17.06 1.10 -15.07
CA VAL A 136 -16.23 -0.11 -14.87
C VAL A 136 -16.85 -1.32 -15.59
N ARG A 137 -18.17 -1.49 -15.51
CA ARG A 137 -18.89 -2.57 -16.22
C ARG A 137 -18.84 -2.43 -17.74
N ARG A 138 -18.98 -1.22 -18.29
CA ARG A 138 -18.86 -0.99 -19.74
C ARG A 138 -17.45 -1.26 -20.24
N ASN A 139 -16.43 -0.81 -19.51
CA ASN A 139 -15.04 -1.13 -19.81
C ASN A 139 -14.80 -2.65 -19.80
N ARG A 140 -15.40 -3.39 -18.86
CA ARG A 140 -15.38 -4.86 -18.83
C ARG A 140 -16.01 -5.49 -20.08
N MET A 141 -17.15 -4.97 -20.58
CA MET A 141 -17.78 -5.49 -21.80
C MET A 141 -16.92 -5.26 -23.04
N LEU A 142 -16.19 -4.14 -23.13
CA LEU A 142 -15.24 -3.88 -24.21
C LEU A 142 -14.05 -4.85 -24.18
N TYR A 143 -13.52 -5.17 -22.98
CA TYR A 143 -12.46 -6.19 -22.81
C TYR A 143 -12.92 -7.61 -23.19
N LEU A 144 -14.20 -7.92 -23.02
CA LEU A 144 -14.77 -9.22 -23.41
C LEU A 144 -15.17 -9.27 -24.90
N GLY A 145 -15.59 -8.14 -25.49
CA GLY A 145 -15.98 -8.02 -26.90
C GLY A 145 -14.81 -7.97 -27.89
N ALA A 146 -13.61 -7.55 -27.46
CA ALA A 146 -12.41 -7.57 -28.31
C ALA A 146 -11.79 -8.98 -28.49
N ASN A 147 -12.31 -10.01 -27.81
CA ASN A 147 -11.79 -11.37 -27.83
C ASN A 147 -12.70 -12.38 -28.57
N SER A 148 -13.72 -11.94 -29.31
CA SER A 148 -14.72 -12.84 -29.91
C SER A 148 -14.40 -13.35 -31.33
N ASP A 149 -13.25 -13.01 -31.93
CA ASP A 149 -12.92 -13.36 -33.33
C ASP A 149 -11.76 -14.36 -33.51
N PHE A 150 -11.35 -15.09 -32.47
CA PHE A 150 -10.44 -16.24 -32.62
C PHE A 150 -11.10 -17.53 -32.16
N GLY A 151 -11.58 -18.29 -33.15
CA GLY A 151 -12.09 -19.63 -32.97
C GLY A 151 -11.06 -20.58 -32.40
N ASP A 152 -11.52 -21.37 -31.43
CA ASP A 152 -11.13 -22.74 -31.13
C ASP A 152 -9.71 -23.17 -31.58
N ARG A 153 -8.70 -22.59 -30.92
CA ARG A 153 -7.44 -23.28 -30.66
C ARG A 153 -7.06 -23.01 -29.22
N THR A 154 -7.04 -24.09 -28.46
CA THR A 154 -6.38 -24.22 -27.16
C THR A 154 -4.92 -23.82 -27.33
N VAL A 155 -4.63 -22.54 -27.14
CA VAL A 155 -3.29 -22.07 -26.82
C VAL A 155 -3.40 -21.58 -25.40
N ALA A 156 -2.99 -22.45 -24.47
CA ALA A 156 -2.62 -22.04 -23.14
C ALA A 156 -1.73 -20.80 -23.30
N ALA A 157 -2.25 -19.63 -22.93
CA ALA A 157 -1.44 -18.45 -22.72
C ALA A 157 -0.55 -18.80 -21.52
N GLN A 158 0.58 -19.41 -21.84
CA GLN A 158 1.73 -19.54 -20.98
C GLN A 158 2.14 -18.10 -20.65
N VAL A 159 1.55 -17.60 -19.56
CA VAL A 159 2.23 -16.67 -18.67
C VAL A 159 3.63 -17.29 -18.47
N PRO A 160 4.72 -16.60 -18.82
CA PRO A 160 6.04 -17.15 -18.55
C PRO A 160 6.07 -17.50 -17.05
N PRO A 161 6.55 -18.70 -16.67
CA PRO A 161 6.67 -19.03 -15.27
C PRO A 161 7.49 -17.92 -14.64
N ASN A 162 6.91 -17.25 -13.64
CA ASN A 162 7.56 -16.16 -12.93
C ASN A 162 8.90 -16.72 -12.40
N SER A 163 9.99 -16.43 -13.08
CA SER A 163 11.30 -17.00 -12.79
C SER A 163 11.87 -16.27 -11.58
N GLY A 164 11.61 -16.83 -10.39
CA GLY A 164 12.13 -16.40 -9.09
C GLY A 164 11.08 -15.71 -8.22
N GLY A 165 10.21 -16.48 -7.56
CA GLY A 165 9.21 -15.97 -6.64
C GLY A 165 9.85 -15.20 -5.48
N LYS A 166 9.66 -13.88 -5.46
CA LYS A 166 10.04 -13.02 -4.33
C LYS A 166 8.83 -12.88 -3.41
N ASP A 167 8.92 -13.41 -2.19
CA ASP A 167 7.84 -13.46 -1.18
C ASP A 167 7.58 -12.10 -0.48
N PHE A 168 7.82 -10.98 -1.15
CA PHE A 168 7.67 -9.63 -0.60
C PHE A 168 7.13 -8.64 -1.64
N PRO A 169 6.48 -7.53 -1.22
CA PRO A 169 5.91 -6.56 -2.14
C PRO A 169 6.99 -5.82 -2.93
N ILE A 170 6.75 -5.63 -4.23
CA ILE A 170 7.60 -4.88 -5.14
C ILE A 170 6.89 -3.56 -5.50
N PRO A 171 7.54 -2.38 -5.35
CA PRO A 171 6.99 -1.09 -5.81
C PRO A 171 6.62 -1.11 -7.29
N ILE A 172 5.59 -0.34 -7.68
CA ILE A 172 5.14 -0.27 -9.08
C ILE A 172 6.18 0.39 -9.99
N ASP A 173 6.90 1.35 -9.44
CA ASP A 173 7.99 2.12 -10.01
C ASP A 173 9.37 1.48 -9.73
N GLU A 174 9.42 0.17 -9.45
CA GLU A 174 10.66 -0.53 -9.06
C GLU A 174 11.81 -0.31 -10.05
N LYS A 175 11.51 -0.24 -11.34
CA LYS A 175 12.54 0.05 -12.36
C LYS A 175 13.15 1.43 -12.15
N ASP A 176 12.33 2.45 -11.95
CA ASP A 176 12.77 3.84 -11.76
C ASP A 176 13.45 4.02 -10.41
N ARG A 177 12.92 3.36 -9.37
CA ARG A 177 13.54 3.27 -8.04
C ARG A 177 14.94 2.67 -8.08
N LEU A 178 15.12 1.52 -8.75
CA LEU A 178 16.43 0.88 -8.92
C LEU A 178 17.39 1.77 -9.71
N GLN A 179 16.92 2.43 -10.78
CA GLN A 179 17.73 3.37 -11.53
C GLN A 179 18.16 4.57 -10.67
N PHE A 180 17.25 5.13 -9.86
CA PHE A 180 17.56 6.22 -8.96
C PHE A 180 18.61 5.83 -7.92
N VAL A 181 18.42 4.69 -7.25
CA VAL A 181 19.36 4.14 -6.26
C VAL A 181 20.75 3.92 -6.86
N LEU A 182 20.81 3.40 -8.09
CA LEU A 182 22.05 3.18 -8.81
C LEU A 182 22.75 4.50 -9.18
N ARG A 183 22.03 5.44 -9.80
CA ARG A 183 22.57 6.74 -10.24
C ARG A 183 23.08 7.60 -9.09
N ASN A 184 22.51 7.46 -7.90
CA ASN A 184 22.89 8.22 -6.72
C ASN A 184 23.86 7.47 -5.78
N SER A 185 24.35 6.29 -6.21
CA SER A 185 25.26 5.43 -5.42
C SER A 185 24.77 5.23 -3.97
N LEU A 186 23.47 4.98 -3.80
CA LEU A 186 22.85 4.87 -2.47
C LEU A 186 23.00 3.48 -1.85
N ALA A 187 22.95 2.44 -2.68
CA ALA A 187 23.04 1.04 -2.26
C ALA A 187 24.50 0.56 -2.22
N ASN A 188 25.26 1.04 -1.22
CA ASN A 188 26.64 0.62 -0.99
C ASN A 188 26.96 0.57 0.52
N GLY A 189 28.12 0.02 0.87
CA GLY A 189 28.59 -0.09 2.26
C GLY A 189 29.29 1.17 2.81
N GLU A 190 29.36 2.25 2.03
CA GLU A 190 30.10 3.45 2.43
C GLU A 190 29.31 4.25 3.47
N ARG A 191 29.97 4.62 4.56
CA ARG A 191 29.37 5.40 5.65
C ARG A 191 29.44 6.88 5.37
N GLU A 192 28.34 7.57 5.60
CA GLU A 192 28.25 9.01 5.42
C GLU A 192 27.79 9.69 6.70
N ARG A 193 28.63 10.61 7.20
CA ARG A 193 28.40 11.29 8.47
C ARG A 193 27.02 11.95 8.57
N GLN A 194 26.52 12.53 7.47
CA GLN A 194 25.21 13.18 7.43
C GLN A 194 24.06 12.22 7.80
N PHE A 195 24.10 10.98 7.32
CA PHE A 195 23.10 9.97 7.65
C PHE A 195 23.29 9.39 9.05
N ASP A 196 24.54 9.29 9.51
CA ASP A 196 24.85 8.86 10.89
C ASP A 196 24.32 9.82 11.95
N LEU A 197 24.23 11.11 11.64
CA LEU A 197 23.57 12.08 12.51
C LEU A 197 22.06 11.84 12.61
N VAL A 198 21.42 11.46 11.50
CA VAL A 198 19.98 11.17 11.44
C VAL A 198 19.63 9.97 12.30
N THR A 199 20.26 8.82 12.08
CA THR A 199 19.96 7.60 12.84
C THR A 199 20.27 7.77 14.33
N ARG A 200 21.38 8.42 14.69
CA ARG A 200 21.68 8.74 16.09
C ARG A 200 20.61 9.62 16.75
N HIS A 201 20.11 10.62 16.02
CA HIS A 201 19.03 11.48 16.51
C HIS A 201 17.74 10.68 16.71
N VAL A 202 17.32 9.91 15.70
CA VAL A 202 16.12 9.06 15.73
C VAL A 202 16.14 8.09 16.91
N THR A 203 17.25 7.38 17.13
CA THR A 203 17.41 6.48 18.27
C THR A 203 17.13 7.21 19.59
N ARG A 204 17.72 8.40 19.77
CA ARG A 204 17.62 9.17 21.02
C ARG A 204 16.20 9.70 21.27
N VAL A 205 15.55 10.25 20.26
CA VAL A 205 14.24 10.91 20.43
C VAL A 205 13.07 9.92 20.48
N THR A 206 13.22 8.75 19.88
CA THR A 206 12.16 7.71 19.86
C THR A 206 12.25 6.74 21.03
N GLY A 207 13.41 6.63 21.69
CA GLY A 207 13.64 5.66 22.77
C GLY A 207 13.63 4.20 22.30
N PHE A 208 13.78 3.97 20.99
CA PHE A 208 14.07 2.66 20.43
C PHE A 208 15.57 2.39 20.53
N PRO A 209 15.97 1.13 20.79
CA PRO A 209 17.39 0.79 20.95
C PRO A 209 18.15 0.85 19.63
N VAL A 210 17.47 0.70 18.49
CA VAL A 210 18.09 0.67 17.17
C VAL A 210 17.30 1.51 16.18
N SER A 211 18.02 2.25 15.33
CA SER A 211 17.47 2.88 14.13
C SER A 211 18.37 2.67 12.93
N LEU A 212 17.78 2.48 11.76
CA LEU A 212 18.49 2.20 10.51
C LEU A 212 17.99 3.12 9.40
N LEU A 213 18.91 3.61 8.57
CA LEU A 213 18.62 4.13 7.25
C LEU A 213 19.08 3.09 6.23
N THR A 214 18.14 2.64 5.39
CA THR A 214 18.38 1.55 4.45
C THR A 214 18.00 1.93 3.02
N PHE A 215 18.81 1.52 2.05
CA PHE A 215 18.50 1.59 0.62
C PHE A 215 18.50 0.18 0.02
N MET A 216 17.63 -0.07 -0.95
CA MET A 216 17.47 -1.41 -1.53
C MET A 216 17.91 -1.42 -2.99
N ASP A 217 18.75 -2.38 -3.37
CA ASP A 217 18.95 -2.72 -4.78
C ASP A 217 18.01 -3.87 -5.18
N ARG A 218 18.31 -4.59 -6.26
CA ARG A 218 17.48 -5.69 -6.76
C ARG A 218 17.32 -6.82 -5.73
N ASP A 219 18.37 -7.15 -5.00
CA ASP A 219 18.47 -8.39 -4.22
C ASP A 219 18.96 -8.16 -2.78
N THR A 220 19.43 -6.97 -2.46
CA THR A 220 20.06 -6.62 -1.17
C THR A 220 19.47 -5.34 -0.59
N GLN A 221 19.22 -5.36 0.72
CA GLN A 221 19.06 -4.15 1.53
C GLN A 221 20.41 -3.74 2.11
N TRP A 222 20.86 -2.55 1.76
CA TRP A 222 22.07 -1.94 2.31
C TRP A 222 21.73 -1.05 3.49
N ILE A 223 22.36 -1.30 4.63
CA ILE A 223 22.22 -0.46 5.83
C ILE A 223 23.22 0.69 5.71
N LYS A 224 22.77 1.78 5.10
CA LYS A 224 23.60 2.96 4.84
C LYS A 224 24.05 3.64 6.13
N SER A 225 23.18 3.65 7.13
CA SER A 225 23.49 4.16 8.45
C SER A 225 22.73 3.37 9.51
N ALA A 226 23.38 3.19 10.66
CA ALA A 226 22.85 2.45 11.80
C ALA A 226 23.30 3.10 13.11
N SER A 227 22.40 3.04 14.09
CA SER A 227 22.66 3.37 15.49
C SER A 227 22.04 2.26 16.33
N GLY A 228 22.80 1.71 17.28
CA GLY A 228 22.38 0.59 18.14
C GLY A 228 22.59 -0.81 17.56
N LEU A 229 23.12 -0.92 16.34
CA LEU A 229 23.44 -2.17 15.66
C LEU A 229 24.61 -1.93 14.69
N ASP A 230 25.43 -2.95 14.45
CA ASP A 230 26.51 -2.88 13.46
C ASP A 230 25.94 -2.80 12.05
N PRO A 231 26.38 -1.84 11.22
CA PRO A 231 25.91 -1.75 9.85
C PRO A 231 26.38 -2.93 9.01
N GLY A 232 25.61 -3.21 7.97
CA GLY A 232 25.91 -4.26 7.01
C GLY A 232 24.87 -4.29 5.91
N SER A 233 24.57 -5.48 5.43
CA SER A 233 23.50 -5.71 4.48
C SER A 233 22.60 -6.85 4.94
N THR A 234 21.42 -6.93 4.35
CA THR A 234 20.46 -8.01 4.57
C THR A 234 19.94 -8.45 3.20
N PRO A 235 19.76 -9.76 2.94
CA PRO A 235 19.05 -10.22 1.76
C PRO A 235 17.72 -9.49 1.65
N ARG A 236 17.36 -8.99 0.46
CA ARG A 236 16.13 -8.22 0.29
C ARG A 236 14.91 -9.07 0.66
N GLU A 237 14.93 -10.38 0.45
CA GLU A 237 13.85 -11.26 0.87
C GLU A 237 13.61 -11.32 2.39
N GLU A 238 14.62 -11.01 3.21
CA GLU A 238 14.51 -10.94 4.67
C GLU A 238 14.32 -9.50 5.20
N ALA A 239 14.00 -8.55 4.31
CA ALA A 239 13.91 -7.14 4.65
C ALA A 239 12.47 -6.67 4.95
N PHE A 240 12.25 -6.21 6.19
CA PHE A 240 11.03 -5.48 6.56
C PHE A 240 10.79 -4.25 5.69
N CYS A 241 11.86 -3.57 5.27
CA CYS A 241 11.76 -2.30 4.55
C CYS A 241 11.12 -2.42 3.17
N ASN A 242 11.02 -3.62 2.56
CA ASN A 242 10.23 -3.80 1.34
C ASN A 242 8.79 -3.34 1.52
N TYR A 243 8.21 -3.68 2.67
CA TYR A 243 6.84 -3.29 3.01
C TYR A 243 6.73 -1.78 3.22
N THR A 244 7.77 -1.17 3.79
CA THR A 244 7.85 0.28 3.97
C THR A 244 7.93 1.04 2.64
N ILE A 245 8.78 0.61 1.69
CA ILE A 245 8.92 1.31 0.40
C ILE A 245 7.78 1.02 -0.58
N ALA A 246 7.04 -0.06 -0.40
CA ALA A 246 5.89 -0.39 -1.23
C ALA A 246 4.65 0.47 -0.92
N GLN A 247 4.71 1.36 0.07
CA GLN A 247 3.60 2.21 0.50
C GLN A 247 4.01 3.67 0.73
N GLY A 248 3.04 4.58 0.84
CA GLY A 248 3.26 6.03 0.92
C GLY A 248 3.37 6.58 2.35
N GLY A 249 3.53 5.72 3.36
CA GLY A 249 3.49 6.13 4.77
C GLY A 249 4.08 5.09 5.70
N ALA A 250 3.91 5.29 7.01
CA ALA A 250 4.53 4.45 8.03
C ALA A 250 4.11 2.98 7.94
N PHE A 251 5.07 2.06 7.97
CA PHE A 251 4.85 0.63 8.11
C PHE A 251 5.21 0.19 9.52
N VAL A 252 4.28 -0.43 10.24
CA VAL A 252 4.45 -0.80 11.66
C VAL A 252 4.13 -2.27 11.89
N VAL A 253 5.03 -2.94 12.60
CA VAL A 253 4.87 -4.31 13.09
C VAL A 253 5.11 -4.29 14.59
N ALA A 254 4.04 -4.45 15.38
CA ALA A 254 4.13 -4.42 16.84
C ALA A 254 4.82 -5.67 17.43
N ASN A 255 4.61 -6.83 16.78
CA ASN A 255 5.24 -8.11 17.13
C ASN A 255 5.48 -8.99 15.89
N ALA A 256 6.73 -8.99 15.39
CA ALA A 256 7.16 -9.74 14.23
C ALA A 256 7.11 -11.26 14.45
N ALA A 257 7.26 -11.75 15.68
CA ALA A 257 7.20 -13.17 15.99
C ALA A 257 5.79 -13.77 15.83
N SER A 258 4.74 -12.94 15.93
CA SER A 258 3.35 -13.34 15.66
C SER A 258 2.88 -13.02 14.24
N ASP A 259 3.70 -12.30 13.45
CA ASP A 259 3.36 -11.92 12.09
C ASP A 259 3.89 -12.96 11.12
N ARG A 260 3.00 -13.67 10.43
CA ARG A 260 3.35 -14.76 9.50
C ARG A 260 4.31 -14.32 8.40
N ARG A 261 4.32 -13.02 8.04
CA ARG A 261 5.21 -12.45 7.03
C ARG A 261 6.67 -12.41 7.49
N PHE A 262 6.92 -12.34 8.79
CA PHE A 262 8.24 -12.05 9.35
C PHE A 262 8.71 -13.10 10.37
N ALA A 263 7.82 -13.91 10.93
CA ALA A 263 8.14 -14.88 11.98
C ALA A 263 9.24 -15.88 11.58
N HIS A 264 9.38 -16.14 10.28
CA HIS A 264 10.39 -17.05 9.72
C HIS A 264 11.73 -16.37 9.39
N PHE A 265 11.83 -15.03 9.48
CA PHE A 265 13.08 -14.31 9.20
C PHE A 265 14.15 -14.65 10.24
N SER A 266 15.40 -14.77 9.80
CA SER A 266 16.52 -15.13 10.67
C SER A 266 16.70 -14.11 11.81
N SER A 267 16.45 -12.83 11.52
CA SER A 267 16.51 -11.73 12.48
C SER A 267 15.37 -11.73 13.51
N VAL A 268 14.29 -12.49 13.29
CA VAL A 268 13.14 -12.62 14.19
C VAL A 268 13.23 -13.90 15.03
N ALA A 269 13.48 -15.02 14.36
CA ALA A 269 13.59 -16.34 14.98
C ALA A 269 14.91 -16.53 15.73
N GLY A 270 16.00 -15.94 15.23
CA GLY A 270 17.32 -15.90 15.85
C GLY A 270 17.67 -14.50 16.38
N PRO A 271 18.93 -14.25 16.76
CA PRO A 271 19.41 -12.90 17.08
C PRO A 271 19.29 -11.95 15.89
N PRO A 272 18.94 -10.65 16.09
CA PRO A 272 18.77 -9.98 17.38
C PRO A 272 17.36 -10.15 17.99
N SER A 273 16.55 -11.06 17.45
CA SER A 273 15.20 -11.39 17.92
C SER A 273 14.25 -10.21 17.85
N ILE A 274 14.18 -9.60 16.66
CA ILE A 274 13.31 -8.47 16.37
C ILE A 274 11.86 -8.82 16.75
N ARG A 275 11.21 -7.90 17.46
CA ARG A 275 9.78 -7.98 17.80
C ARG A 275 9.05 -6.77 17.27
N CYS A 276 9.55 -5.57 17.50
CA CYS A 276 8.92 -4.36 16.95
C CYS A 276 9.73 -3.82 15.78
N TYR A 277 9.03 -3.40 14.73
CA TYR A 277 9.54 -2.60 13.62
C TYR A 277 8.60 -1.43 13.37
N ALA A 278 9.16 -0.24 13.14
CA ALA A 278 8.44 0.89 12.55
C ALA A 278 9.34 1.57 11.53
N GLY A 279 8.86 1.70 10.30
CA GLY A 279 9.59 2.33 9.21
C GLY A 279 8.77 3.40 8.54
N TYR A 280 9.45 4.41 7.99
CA TYR A 280 8.87 5.43 7.13
C TYR A 280 9.67 5.49 5.83
N PRO A 281 9.01 5.56 4.65
CA PRO A 281 9.71 5.63 3.39
C PRO A 281 10.52 6.92 3.27
N VAL A 282 11.70 6.82 2.67
CA VAL A 282 12.46 7.97 2.18
C VAL A 282 12.03 8.19 0.74
N THR A 283 11.16 9.19 0.54
CA THR A 283 10.56 9.52 -0.75
C THR A 283 11.28 10.72 -1.33
N THR A 284 11.86 10.56 -2.52
CA THR A 284 12.54 11.65 -3.23
C THR A 284 11.54 12.71 -3.69
N ARG A 285 12.03 13.88 -4.12
CA ARG A 285 11.19 14.92 -4.74
C ARG A 285 10.35 14.43 -5.92
N ASP A 286 10.83 13.43 -6.66
CA ASP A 286 10.13 12.82 -7.78
C ASP A 286 9.04 11.81 -7.35
N GLY A 287 8.83 11.63 -6.04
CA GLY A 287 7.85 10.71 -5.49
C GLY A 287 8.31 9.25 -5.41
N ILE A 288 9.61 8.99 -5.60
CA ILE A 288 10.17 7.64 -5.64
C ILE A 288 10.63 7.21 -4.24
N ASN A 289 10.13 6.08 -3.75
CA ASN A 289 10.50 5.52 -2.45
C ASN A 289 11.82 4.76 -2.54
N VAL A 290 12.95 5.44 -2.33
CA VAL A 290 14.28 4.86 -2.58
C VAL A 290 14.79 3.99 -1.42
N GLY A 291 14.27 4.21 -0.22
CA GLY A 291 14.73 3.56 0.99
C GLY A 291 13.76 3.75 2.16
N ALA A 292 14.21 3.35 3.34
CA ALA A 292 13.43 3.47 4.56
C ALA A 292 14.28 3.97 5.73
N LEU A 293 13.70 4.85 6.53
CA LEU A 293 14.19 5.19 7.86
C LEU A 293 13.34 4.45 8.88
N CYS A 294 13.95 3.61 9.71
CA CYS A 294 13.21 2.74 10.61
C CYS A 294 13.85 2.64 11.99
N VAL A 295 13.03 2.21 12.95
CA VAL A 295 13.43 1.81 14.30
C VAL A 295 13.00 0.38 14.57
N ILE A 296 13.83 -0.35 15.32
CA ILE A 296 13.56 -1.74 15.69
C ILE A 296 13.83 -1.97 17.18
N ASP A 297 13.10 -2.93 17.75
CA ASP A 297 13.28 -3.38 19.13
C ASP A 297 13.09 -4.90 19.22
N ASN A 298 13.77 -5.53 20.17
CA ASN A 298 13.58 -6.94 20.53
C ASN A 298 12.43 -7.15 21.54
N ARG A 299 11.72 -6.08 21.92
CA ARG A 299 10.49 -6.10 22.72
C ARG A 299 9.29 -5.76 21.86
N VAL A 300 8.15 -6.39 22.17
CA VAL A 300 6.85 -5.99 21.63
C VAL A 300 6.56 -4.56 22.09
N ARG A 301 6.16 -3.69 21.16
CA ARG A 301 5.84 -2.29 21.46
C ARG A 301 4.58 -1.84 20.75
N LYS A 302 3.85 -0.92 21.40
CA LYS A 302 2.88 -0.06 20.72
C LYS A 302 3.62 1.19 20.25
N VAL A 303 3.62 1.44 18.95
CA VAL A 303 4.30 2.61 18.36
C VAL A 303 3.38 3.82 18.48
N SER A 304 3.87 4.88 19.11
CA SER A 304 3.09 6.11 19.30
C SER A 304 3.12 6.98 18.05
N LYS A 305 2.10 7.84 17.89
CA LYS A 305 2.07 8.84 16.81
C LYS A 305 3.32 9.72 16.82
N GLN A 306 3.82 10.09 18.00
CA GLN A 306 5.06 10.87 18.14
C GLN A 306 6.25 10.18 17.48
N VAL A 307 6.41 8.86 17.64
CA VAL A 307 7.51 8.11 16.98
C VAL A 307 7.34 8.16 15.46
N LEU A 308 6.12 7.99 14.95
CA LEU A 308 5.84 8.03 13.52
C LEU A 308 6.09 9.43 12.94
N ASP A 309 5.67 10.49 13.64
CA ASP A 309 5.91 11.88 13.24
C ASP A 309 7.42 12.19 13.20
N GLN A 310 8.21 11.64 14.14
CA GLN A 310 9.67 11.79 14.13
C GLN A 310 10.33 11.04 12.97
N LEU A 311 9.87 9.83 12.66
CA LEU A 311 10.37 9.08 11.51
C LEU A 311 10.04 9.79 10.19
N ALA A 312 8.82 10.31 10.05
CA ALA A 312 8.40 11.06 8.88
C ALA A 312 9.28 12.30 8.64
N GLY A 313 9.39 13.18 9.65
CA GLY A 313 10.19 14.40 9.51
C GLY A 313 11.67 14.13 9.26
N MET A 314 12.24 13.08 9.88
CA MET A 314 13.63 12.71 9.61
C MET A 314 13.82 12.03 8.26
N ALA A 315 12.82 11.30 7.74
CA ALA A 315 12.85 10.75 6.39
C ALA A 315 12.80 11.85 5.33
N ASP A 316 11.99 12.90 5.55
CA ASP A 316 11.95 14.09 4.68
C ASP A 316 13.32 14.80 4.65
N ILE A 317 13.98 14.94 5.82
CA ILE A 317 15.33 15.50 5.88
C ILE A 317 16.33 14.64 5.10
N VAL A 318 16.23 13.31 5.17
CA VAL A 318 17.09 12.42 4.40
C VAL A 318 16.82 12.55 2.90
N ALA A 319 15.56 12.68 2.47
CA ALA A 319 15.22 12.92 1.09
C ALA A 319 15.85 14.21 0.56
N GLU A 320 15.75 15.32 1.33
CA GLU A 320 16.43 16.58 1.01
C GLU A 320 17.95 16.45 0.91
N MET A 321 18.58 15.62 1.76
CA MET A 321 20.02 15.35 1.67
C MET A 321 20.40 14.60 0.39
N ILE A 322 19.54 13.67 -0.06
CA ILE A 322 19.75 12.90 -1.29
C ILE A 322 19.57 13.80 -2.51
N ASP A 323 18.50 14.58 -2.55
CA ASP A 323 18.16 15.43 -3.70
C ASP A 323 19.17 16.56 -3.93
N ARG A 324 19.93 16.94 -2.90
CA ARG A 324 21.01 17.95 -2.98
C ARG A 324 22.36 17.38 -3.38
N ARG A 325 22.47 16.07 -3.60
CA ARG A 325 23.73 15.46 -4.02
C ARG A 325 24.13 15.95 -5.41
N PRO A 326 25.42 16.23 -5.64
CA PRO A 326 25.90 16.39 -6.99
C PRO A 326 25.68 15.06 -7.76
N PRO A 327 25.40 15.12 -9.07
CA PRO A 327 25.31 13.91 -9.88
C PRO A 327 26.62 13.12 -9.77
N ALA A 328 26.53 11.79 -9.76
CA ALA A 328 27.67 10.91 -9.58
C ALA A 328 28.75 11.02 -10.69
N ASP A 329 28.48 11.79 -11.76
CA ASP A 329 29.33 12.01 -12.93
C ASP A 329 29.80 13.48 -13.10
N ALA A 330 29.99 14.22 -12.00
CA ALA A 330 30.58 15.58 -12.02
C ALA A 330 32.05 15.60 -11.60
#